data_AF-A0A0F7CU28-F1
#
_entry.id   AF-A0A0F7CU28-F1
#
_cell.length_a   1.000
_cell.length_b   1.000
_cell.length_c   1.000
_cell.angle_alpha   90.00
_cell.angle_beta   90.00
_cell.angle_gamma   90.00
#
_symmetry.space_group_name_H-M   'P 1'
#
loop_
_entity.id
_entity.type
_entity.pdbx_description
1 polymer ?
#
loop_
_entity_poly.entity_id
_entity_poly.type
_entity_poly.pdbx_seq_one_letter_code
_entity_poly.pdbx_strand_id
1 'polypeptide(L)' 'MGDKYFAILEITIENQGTDGTIIVKATLTQAGQTQTNEMVTSMSKGKIQVLRLVFPLKWLGGEWTQSVETTVP' A
#
# COMPACT_ATOMS: atom_id res chain seq x y z
N MET A 1 0.63 -13.59 20.67
CA MET A 1 -0.75 -13.04 20.57
C MET A 1 -0.74 -12.08 19.41
N GLY A 2 -1.40 -12.46 18.31
CA GLY A 2 -1.41 -11.69 17.06
C GLY A 2 -2.15 -10.37 17.20
N ASP A 3 -1.72 -9.38 16.43
CA ASP A 3 -2.37 -8.08 16.35
C ASP A 3 -3.86 -8.27 16.01
N LYS A 4 -4.75 -7.63 16.78
CA LYS A 4 -6.21 -7.85 16.70
C LYS A 4 -6.92 -6.92 15.71
N TYR A 5 -6.20 -5.91 15.20
CA TYR A 5 -6.74 -4.88 14.33
C TYR A 5 -5.78 -4.69 13.15
N PHE A 6 -6.33 -4.40 11.97
CA PHE A 6 -5.57 -4.18 10.75
C PHE A 6 -6.17 -2.98 10.00
N ALA A 7 -5.31 -2.16 9.41
CA ALA A 7 -5.70 -1.23 8.35
C ALA A 7 -5.45 -1.92 7.02
N ILE A 8 -6.39 -1.82 6.09
CA ILE A 8 -6.23 -2.29 4.73
C ILE A 8 -6.25 -1.06 3.84
N LEU A 9 -5.17 -0.84 3.12
CA LEU A 9 -5.12 0.17 2.07
C LEU A 9 -5.43 -0.51 0.74
N GLU A 10 -6.57 -0.19 0.17
CA GLU A 10 -6.97 -0.64 -1.16
C GLU A 10 -6.49 0.38 -2.19
N ILE A 11 -5.60 -0.06 -3.09
CA ILE A 11 -4.94 0.78 -4.09
C ILE A 11 -5.38 0.30 -5.45
N THR A 12 -6.00 1.19 -6.22
CA THR A 12 -6.30 0.93 -7.64
C THR A 12 -5.17 1.51 -8.49
N ILE A 13 -4.53 0.66 -9.28
CA ILE A 13 -3.49 1.06 -10.23
C ILE A 13 -3.92 0.71 -11.65
N GLU A 14 -3.59 1.60 -12.59
CA GLU A 14 -3.79 1.40 -14.02
C GLU A 14 -2.44 1.56 -14.73
N ASN A 15 -2.04 0.55 -15.51
CA ASN A 15 -0.83 0.66 -16.32
C ASN A 15 -1.16 1.19 -17.71
N GLN A 16 -0.96 2.49 -17.95
CA GLN A 16 -1.11 3.09 -19.28
C GLN A 16 0.18 3.03 -20.14
N GLY A 17 1.27 2.50 -19.58
CA GLY A 17 2.57 2.35 -20.22
C GLY A 17 2.73 1.03 -20.99
N THR A 18 3.94 0.48 -20.99
CA THR A 18 4.24 -0.86 -21.52
C THR A 18 4.08 -1.91 -20.42
N ASP A 19 3.97 -3.18 -20.82
CA ASP A 19 4.02 -4.31 -19.88
C ASP A 19 5.29 -4.22 -19.03
N GLY A 20 5.14 -4.43 -17.71
CA GLY A 20 6.27 -4.28 -16.79
C GLY A 20 5.95 -4.63 -15.35
N THR A 21 6.95 -4.44 -14.50
CA THR A 21 6.85 -4.62 -13.05
C THR A 21 6.70 -3.27 -12.37
N ILE A 22 5.79 -3.19 -11.42
CA ILE A 22 5.50 -2.00 -10.63
C ILE A 22 5.78 -2.32 -9.16
N ILE A 23 6.49 -1.43 -8.49
CA ILE A 23 6.71 -1.48 -7.04
C ILE A 23 5.78 -0.45 -6.39
N VAL A 24 4.85 -0.93 -5.57
CA VAL A 24 3.91 -0.09 -4.83
C VAL A 24 4.32 -0.08 -3.37
N LYS A 25 4.70 1.09 -2.88
CA LYS A 25 5.09 1.32 -1.49
C LYS A 25 4.03 2.19 -0.82
N ALA A 26 3.43 1.68 0.24
CA ALA A 26 2.51 2.43 1.05
C ALA A 26 3.07 2.63 2.45
N THR A 27 2.81 3.80 3.01
CA THR A 27 3.16 4.15 4.38
C THR A 27 1.91 4.55 5.15
N LEU A 28 1.81 4.10 6.39
CA LEU A 28 0.74 4.40 7.31
C LEU A 28 1.34 4.94 8.60
N THR A 29 0.95 6.15 9.01
CA THR A 29 1.44 6.78 10.23
C THR A 29 0.31 6.96 11.24
N GLN A 30 0.54 6.54 12.49
CA GLN A 30 -0.35 6.78 13.63
C GLN A 30 0.47 7.20 14.85
N ALA A 31 0.05 8.26 15.53
CA ALA A 31 0.68 8.71 16.79
C ALA A 31 2.21 8.84 16.69
N GLY A 32 2.72 9.28 15.54
CA GLY A 32 4.16 9.43 15.26
C GLY A 32 4.90 8.13 14.90
N GLN A 33 4.22 6.98 14.84
CA GLN A 33 4.79 5.72 14.37
C GLN A 33 4.41 5.49 12.90
N THR A 34 5.42 5.32 12.04
CA THR A 34 5.23 5.03 10.62
C THR A 34 5.49 3.55 10.34
N GLN A 35 4.53 2.89 9.71
CA GLN A 35 4.68 1.58 9.13
C GLN A 35 4.80 1.71 7.61
N THR A 36 5.63 0.87 7.01
CA THR A 36 5.82 0.81 5.55
C THR A 36 5.54 -0.61 5.09
N ASN A 37 4.79 -0.74 4.00
CA ASN A 37 4.55 -2.00 3.33
C ASN A 37 4.78 -1.83 1.83
N GLU A 38 5.42 -2.81 1.22
CA GLU A 38 5.79 -2.79 -0.19
C GLU A 38 5.26 -4.04 -0.88
N MET A 39 4.72 -3.85 -2.09
CA MET A 39 4.24 -4.93 -2.94
C MET A 39 4.78 -4.75 -4.34
N VAL A 40 5.29 -5.83 -4.90
CA VAL A 40 5.74 -5.91 -6.28
C VAL A 40 4.67 -6.64 -7.08
N THR A 41 4.22 -6.06 -8.19
CA THR A 41 3.26 -6.71 -9.09
C THR A 41 3.65 -6.48 -10.54
N SER A 42 3.36 -7.46 -11.39
CA SER A 42 3.48 -7.30 -12.84
C SER A 42 2.16 -6.80 -13.41
N MET A 43 2.21 -5.84 -14.33
CA MET A 43 1.05 -5.26 -14.98
C MET A 43 1.23 -5.18 -16.48
N SER A 44 0.29 -5.76 -17.23
CA SER A 44 0.18 -5.53 -18.67
C SER A 44 -0.42 -4.17 -18.99
N LYS A 45 -0.10 -3.63 -20.16
CA LYS A 45 -0.65 -2.39 -20.70
C LYS A 45 -2.18 -2.41 -20.74
N GLY A 46 -2.77 -1.28 -20.34
CA GLY A 46 -4.21 -1.05 -20.34
C GLY A 46 -4.97 -1.86 -19.30
N LYS A 47 -4.28 -2.51 -18.36
CA LYS A 47 -4.92 -3.25 -17.27
C LYS A 47 -5.07 -2.38 -16.04
N ILE A 48 -6.18 -2.60 -15.35
CA ILE A 48 -6.46 -2.06 -14.02
C ILE A 48 -6.33 -3.23 -13.04
N GLN A 49 -5.66 -2.99 -11.93
CA GLN A 49 -5.51 -3.97 -10.85
C GLN A 49 -5.77 -3.30 -9.50
N VAL A 50 -6.43 -4.03 -8.62
CA VAL A 50 -6.65 -3.63 -7.23
C VAL A 50 -5.64 -4.38 -6.36
N LEU A 51 -4.83 -3.64 -5.62
CA LEU A 51 -3.89 -4.16 -4.64
C LEU A 51 -4.38 -3.87 -3.23
N ARG A 52 -4.08 -4.78 -2.30
CA ARG A 52 -4.44 -4.64 -0.89
C ARG A 52 -3.19 -4.78 -0.03
N LEU A 53 -2.76 -3.68 0.56
CA LEU A 53 -1.67 -3.65 1.53
C LEU A 53 -2.25 -3.66 2.94
N VAL A 54 -1.85 -4.65 3.74
CA VAL A 54 -2.33 -4.84 5.10
C VAL A 54 -1.30 -4.31 6.08
N PHE A 55 -1.74 -3.49 7.02
CA PHE A 55 -0.93 -2.94 8.09
C PHE A 55 -1.46 -3.43 9.43
N PRO A 56 -0.68 -4.21 10.21
CA PRO A 56 -1.09 -4.57 11.56
C PRO A 56 -1.19 -3.30 12.42
N LEU A 57 -2.26 -3.20 13.22
CA LEU A 57 -2.50 -2.04 14.05
C LEU A 57 -2.44 -2.39 15.53
N LYS A 58 -1.83 -1.48 16.28
CA LYS A 58 -2.10 -1.28 17.70
C LYS A 58 -2.78 0.05 17.82
N TRP A 59 -4.01 0.08 18.33
CA TRP A 59 -4.75 1.34 18.49
C TRP A 59 -4.05 2.22 19.52
N LEU A 60 -3.41 3.29 19.06
CA LEU A 60 -2.72 4.27 19.91
C LEU A 60 -3.54 5.57 20.12
N GLY A 61 -4.73 5.68 19.51
CA GLY A 61 -5.48 6.94 19.40
C GLY A 61 -4.88 7.90 18.37
N GLY A 62 -5.39 9.14 18.32
CA GLY A 62 -4.90 10.19 17.41
C GLY A 62 -5.35 10.07 15.95
N GLU A 63 -4.90 11.01 15.12
CA GLU A 63 -5.17 11.02 13.67
C GLU A 63 -4.30 10.01 12.92
N TRP A 64 -4.85 9.53 11.80
CA TRP A 64 -4.17 8.64 10.86
C TRP A 64 -3.82 9.39 9.59
N THR A 65 -2.59 9.20 9.10
CA THR A 65 -2.18 9.70 7.79
C THR A 65 -1.63 8.57 6.94
N GLN A 66 -2.00 8.53 5.66
CA GLN A 66 -1.49 7.57 4.68
C GLN A 66 -0.80 8.27 3.51
N SER A 67 0.26 7.65 3.00
CA SER A 67 0.90 8.04 1.74
C SER A 67 1.18 6.81 0.89
N VAL A 68 0.96 6.92 -0.43
CA VAL A 68 1.21 5.85 -1.40
C VAL A 68 2.14 6.40 -2.47
N GLU A 69 3.23 5.69 -2.70
CA GLU A 69 4.20 5.97 -3.76
C GLU A 69 4.31 4.74 -4.66
N THR A 70 4.44 4.98 -5.97
CA THR A 70 4.59 3.92 -6.97
C THR A 70 5.82 4.21 -7.81
N THR A 71 6.68 3.21 -7.99
CA THR A 71 7.90 3.32 -8.79
C THR A 71 7.90 2.24 -9.86
N VAL A 72 8.20 2.66 -11.10
CA VAL A 72 8.53 1.76 -12.21
C VAL A 72 10.06 1.68 -12.27
N PRO A 73 10.67 0.49 -12.17
CA PRO A 73 12.12 0.31 -12.29
C PRO A 73 12.67 0.75 -13.65
#